data_AF-A0A0B1NZP9-F1
#
_entry.id   AF-A0A0B1NZP9-F1
#
_cell.length_a   1.000
_cell.length_b   1.000
_cell.length_c   1.000
_cell.angle_alpha   90.00
_cell.angle_beta   90.00
_cell.angle_gamma   90.00
#
_symmetry.space_group_name_H-M   'P 1'
#
loop_
_entity.id
_entity.type
_entity.pdbx_description
1 polymer ?
#
loop_
_entity_poly.entity_id
_entity_poly.type
_entity_poly.pdbx_seq_one_letter_code
_entity_poly.pdbx_strand_id
1 'polypeptide(L)'
;MHIFNLSIMISLAILLAFVRADLPDEAKPGDAFGPTNYGYKCAEKVYKKYEIYSAAKRLCDVMKKRPLVEYEKTFEVNLYRQPWTELYDYKLFPLPGPPHIMQPILKDGSIYPIDLLPHLRVNKNSNGHWVRIDPGPDRLVINTQCDIIGAFSDYEYNFDTKGGRIEACTLIRSCDDAFGSPSVETPP
;
A
#
# COMPACT_ATOMS: atom_id res chain seq x y z
N MET A 1 -36.72 -46.95 -46.33
CA MET A 1 -36.90 -45.48 -46.28
C MET A 1 -36.61 -45.03 -44.85
N HIS A 2 -35.34 -44.76 -44.54
CA HIS A 2 -34.91 -44.27 -43.22
C HIS A 2 -34.48 -42.81 -43.37
N ILE A 3 -35.47 -41.90 -43.38
CA ILE A 3 -35.24 -40.46 -43.26
C ILE A 3 -35.17 -40.18 -41.76
N PHE A 4 -34.12 -40.68 -41.10
CA PHE A 4 -33.86 -40.39 -39.70
C PHE A 4 -33.10 -39.06 -39.62
N ASN A 5 -33.82 -38.03 -39.21
CA ASN A 5 -33.41 -37.07 -38.17
C ASN A 5 -32.07 -36.32 -38.33
N LEU A 6 -31.72 -35.88 -39.55
CA LEU A 6 -30.61 -34.94 -39.74
C LEU A 6 -30.81 -33.62 -38.96
N SER A 7 -32.07 -33.21 -38.77
CA SER A 7 -32.42 -31.98 -38.02
C SER A 7 -32.15 -32.07 -36.52
N ILE A 8 -32.28 -33.26 -35.91
CA ILE A 8 -32.01 -33.47 -34.49
C ILE A 8 -30.51 -33.43 -34.22
N MET A 9 -29.70 -34.03 -35.10
CA MET A 9 -28.24 -34.04 -34.98
C MET A 9 -27.65 -32.62 -35.10
N ILE A 10 -28.19 -31.78 -35.99
CA ILE A 10 -27.75 -30.38 -36.15
C ILE A 10 -28.12 -29.56 -34.89
N SER A 11 -29.30 -29.77 -34.32
CA SER A 11 -29.74 -29.06 -33.12
C SER A 11 -28.90 -29.43 -31.88
N LEU A 12 -28.48 -30.70 -31.77
CA LEU A 12 -27.61 -31.16 -30.67
C LEU A 12 -26.19 -30.58 -30.78
N ALA A 13 -25.65 -30.47 -31.99
CA ALA A 13 -24.33 -29.89 -32.22
C ALA A 13 -24.27 -28.38 -31.89
N ILE A 14 -25.35 -27.64 -32.17
CA ILE A 14 -25.46 -26.22 -31.82
C ILE A 14 -25.54 -26.04 -30.30
N LEU A 15 -26.29 -26.89 -29.59
CA LEU A 15 -26.37 -26.86 -28.13
C LEU A 15 -25.02 -27.16 -27.46
N LEU A 16 -24.21 -28.07 -28.00
CA LEU A 16 -22.87 -28.32 -27.47
C LEU A 16 -21.87 -27.18 -27.74
N ALA A 17 -22.04 -26.41 -28.82
CA ALA A 17 -21.18 -25.26 -29.11
C ALA A 17 -21.37 -24.09 -28.11
N PHE A 18 -22.58 -23.95 -27.53
CA PHE A 18 -22.86 -22.93 -26.51
C PHE A 18 -22.44 -23.31 -25.09
N VAL A 19 -21.99 -24.56 -24.87
CA VAL A 19 -21.53 -25.05 -23.55
C VAL A 19 -20.00 -24.95 -23.41
N ARG A 20 -19.32 -24.22 -24.30
CA ARG A 20 -18.03 -23.59 -23.96
C ARG A 20 -18.30 -22.19 -23.42
N ALA A 21 -18.97 -22.12 -22.29
CA ALA A 21 -18.80 -20.98 -21.42
C ALA A 21 -17.35 -21.04 -20.95
N ASP A 22 -16.54 -20.06 -21.35
CA ASP A 22 -15.27 -19.77 -20.70
C ASP A 22 -15.56 -19.78 -19.19
N LEU A 23 -15.10 -20.83 -18.51
CA LEU A 23 -15.06 -20.86 -17.06
C LEU A 23 -14.25 -19.62 -16.69
N PRO A 24 -14.85 -18.61 -16.03
CA PRO A 24 -14.13 -17.40 -15.69
C PRO A 24 -12.88 -17.84 -14.94
N ASP A 25 -11.73 -17.45 -15.48
CA ASP A 25 -10.40 -17.66 -14.90
C ASP A 25 -10.55 -17.52 -13.40
N GLU A 26 -10.31 -18.64 -12.68
CA GLU A 26 -10.57 -18.81 -11.26
C GLU A 26 -10.16 -17.54 -10.54
N ALA A 27 -11.17 -16.74 -10.16
CA ALA A 27 -10.93 -15.39 -9.67
C ALA A 27 -10.01 -15.53 -8.46
N LYS A 28 -8.73 -15.15 -8.64
CA LYS A 28 -7.72 -15.24 -7.59
C LYS A 28 -8.38 -14.68 -6.34
N PRO A 29 -8.39 -15.40 -5.20
CA PRO A 29 -9.03 -14.94 -3.98
C PRO A 29 -8.38 -13.62 -3.58
N GLY A 30 -9.06 -12.55 -3.97
CA GLY A 30 -8.68 -11.17 -3.80
C GLY A 30 -9.85 -10.51 -3.11
N ASP A 31 -9.56 -9.69 -2.12
CA ASP A 31 -10.58 -8.81 -1.57
C ASP A 31 -10.83 -7.63 -2.55
N ALA A 32 -11.69 -6.70 -2.16
CA ALA A 32 -11.97 -5.48 -2.93
C ALA A 32 -10.72 -4.60 -3.24
N PHE A 33 -9.55 -4.99 -2.73
CA PHE A 33 -8.27 -4.30 -2.86
C PHE A 33 -7.21 -5.13 -3.61
N GLY A 34 -7.57 -6.26 -4.25
CA GLY A 34 -6.65 -7.10 -5.02
C GLY A 34 -6.15 -8.34 -4.26
N PRO A 35 -5.03 -8.99 -4.68
CA PRO A 35 -4.53 -10.21 -4.03
C PRO A 35 -4.39 -10.01 -2.50
N THR A 36 -4.73 -11.07 -1.78
CA THR A 36 -4.99 -11.15 -0.33
C THR A 36 -3.76 -10.85 0.52
N ASN A 37 -3.40 -9.57 0.65
CA ASN A 37 -2.44 -9.09 1.63
C ASN A 37 -3.19 -8.46 2.82
N TYR A 38 -2.85 -8.81 4.05
CA TYR A 38 -3.46 -8.26 5.26
C TYR A 38 -2.92 -6.88 5.65
N GLY A 39 -1.70 -6.51 5.24
CA GLY A 39 -1.10 -5.23 5.60
C GLY A 39 0.43 -5.20 5.58
N TYR A 40 1.03 -4.26 6.33
CA TYR A 40 2.47 -4.18 6.56
C TYR A 40 2.79 -4.14 8.06
N LYS A 41 3.86 -4.82 8.47
CA LYS A 41 4.45 -4.72 9.80
C LYS A 41 5.76 -3.94 9.74
N CYS A 42 5.80 -2.77 10.38
CA CYS A 42 6.99 -1.93 10.50
C CYS A 42 7.43 -1.91 11.96
N ALA A 43 8.53 -2.60 12.28
CA ALA A 43 8.89 -2.96 13.66
C ALA A 43 7.69 -3.59 14.40
N GLU A 44 7.22 -2.99 15.50
CA GLU A 44 6.06 -3.47 16.27
C GLU A 44 4.70 -2.93 15.78
N LYS A 45 4.68 -2.05 14.78
CA LYS A 45 3.44 -1.46 14.27
C LYS A 45 2.86 -2.30 13.14
N VAL A 46 1.56 -2.58 13.23
CA VAL A 46 0.80 -3.28 12.19
C VAL A 46 -0.14 -2.29 11.52
N TYR A 47 0.05 -2.09 10.22
CA TYR A 47 -0.79 -1.28 9.34
C TYR A 47 -1.69 -2.19 8.53
N LYS A 48 -3.01 -2.13 8.73
CA LYS A 48 -3.93 -3.06 8.06
C LYS A 48 -4.19 -2.64 6.62
N LYS A 49 -4.56 -3.62 5.78
CA LYS A 49 -4.81 -3.43 4.35
C LYS A 49 -5.80 -2.30 4.08
N TYR A 50 -6.96 -2.34 4.72
CA TYR A 50 -7.99 -1.33 4.46
C TYR A 50 -7.52 0.09 4.81
N GLU A 51 -6.65 0.24 5.83
CA GLU A 51 -6.10 1.53 6.26
C GLU A 51 -5.17 2.06 5.17
N ILE A 52 -4.14 1.29 4.81
CA ILE A 52 -3.14 1.69 3.81
C ILE A 52 -3.74 1.90 2.41
N TYR A 53 -4.74 1.11 2.01
CA TYR A 53 -5.41 1.27 0.71
C TYR A 53 -6.33 2.49 0.70
N SER A 54 -7.10 2.72 1.76
CA SER A 54 -7.96 3.90 1.85
C SER A 54 -7.12 5.19 1.81
N ALA A 55 -6.00 5.17 2.52
CA ALA A 55 -4.95 6.17 2.51
C ALA A 55 -4.40 6.41 1.08
N ALA A 56 -3.84 5.38 0.43
CA ALA A 56 -3.26 5.50 -0.91
C ALA A 56 -4.28 5.99 -1.95
N LYS A 57 -5.51 5.49 -1.88
CA LYS A 57 -6.61 5.95 -2.75
C LYS A 57 -6.89 7.44 -2.52
N ARG A 58 -6.97 7.88 -1.27
CA ARG A 58 -7.25 9.29 -0.93
C ARG A 58 -6.14 10.22 -1.41
N LEU A 59 -4.87 9.82 -1.24
CA LEU A 59 -3.72 10.50 -1.81
C LEU A 59 -3.91 10.73 -3.31
N CYS A 60 -4.23 9.66 -4.03
CA CYS A 60 -4.43 9.72 -5.47
C CYS A 60 -5.65 10.51 -5.93
N ASP A 61 -6.78 10.40 -5.21
CA ASP A 61 -7.98 11.19 -5.48
C ASP A 61 -7.68 12.69 -5.32
N VAL A 62 -6.87 13.06 -4.31
CA VAL A 62 -6.42 14.43 -4.10
C VAL A 62 -5.51 14.89 -5.24
N MET A 63 -4.53 14.08 -5.64
CA MET A 63 -3.63 14.40 -6.76
C MET A 63 -4.39 14.59 -8.08
N LYS A 64 -5.39 13.76 -8.37
CA LYS A 64 -6.23 13.88 -9.57
C LYS A 64 -7.07 15.16 -9.56
N LYS A 65 -7.65 15.52 -8.41
CA LYS A 65 -8.50 16.71 -8.27
C LYS A 65 -7.71 18.01 -8.22
N ARG A 66 -6.46 17.95 -7.75
CA ARG A 66 -5.62 19.11 -7.49
C ARG A 66 -4.19 18.87 -8.02
N PRO A 67 -4.01 18.74 -9.34
CA PRO A 67 -2.69 18.50 -9.93
C PRO A 67 -1.75 19.71 -9.82
N LEU A 68 -2.34 20.92 -9.69
CA LEU A 68 -1.66 22.23 -9.61
C LEU A 68 -1.71 22.88 -8.24
N VAL A 69 -2.43 22.29 -7.27
CA VAL A 69 -1.96 22.47 -5.90
C VAL A 69 -0.64 21.74 -5.97
N GLU A 70 0.43 22.52 -6.19
CA GLU A 70 1.74 22.21 -5.68
C GLU A 70 1.45 21.33 -4.47
N TYR A 71 1.96 20.11 -4.42
CA TYR A 71 1.88 19.34 -3.20
C TYR A 71 2.73 20.16 -2.22
N GLU A 72 2.15 21.25 -1.70
CA GLU A 72 2.74 22.54 -1.40
C GLU A 72 3.63 22.22 -0.25
N LYS A 73 4.94 22.30 -0.45
CA LYS A 73 5.93 21.89 0.54
C LYS A 73 6.19 20.40 0.72
N THR A 74 5.74 19.47 -0.10
CA THR A 74 6.26 18.07 -0.04
C THR A 74 7.74 18.04 -0.47
N PHE A 75 8.18 19.11 -1.15
CA PHE A 75 9.57 19.50 -1.39
C PHE A 75 10.05 20.76 -0.63
N GLU A 76 9.20 21.68 -0.15
CA GLU A 76 9.64 22.72 0.83
C GLU A 76 9.74 22.18 2.27
N VAL A 77 9.33 20.94 2.46
CA VAL A 77 10.05 19.94 3.23
C VAL A 77 11.32 19.57 2.44
N ASN A 78 12.17 20.57 2.23
CA ASN A 78 13.63 20.43 2.19
C ASN A 78 14.14 20.01 3.59
N LEU A 79 13.22 19.44 4.39
CA LEU A 79 13.32 18.95 5.73
C LEU A 79 13.10 17.41 5.82
N TYR A 80 13.10 16.64 4.73
CA TYR A 80 13.44 15.21 4.79
C TYR A 80 14.40 14.86 3.64
N ARG A 81 15.47 14.11 3.93
CA ARG A 81 16.38 13.52 2.94
C ARG A 81 15.54 12.80 1.89
N GLN A 82 15.86 12.92 0.59
CA GLN A 82 15.14 12.23 -0.48
C GLN A 82 15.49 10.73 -0.45
N PRO A 83 14.70 9.86 0.20
CA PRO A 83 15.10 8.47 0.45
C PRO A 83 15.06 7.65 -0.84
N TRP A 84 14.56 8.18 -1.96
CA TRP A 84 14.38 7.42 -3.19
C TRP A 84 15.72 6.92 -3.76
N THR A 85 16.82 7.67 -3.61
CA THR A 85 18.13 7.24 -4.10
C THR A 85 18.60 6.06 -3.26
N GLU A 86 18.39 6.13 -1.94
CA GLU A 86 18.73 5.04 -1.03
C GLU A 86 17.85 3.81 -1.26
N LEU A 87 16.54 3.96 -1.45
CA LEU A 87 15.66 2.83 -1.78
C LEU A 87 16.11 2.11 -3.05
N TYR A 88 16.59 2.87 -4.04
CA TYR A 88 17.12 2.34 -5.28
C TYR A 88 18.49 1.68 -5.09
N ASP A 89 19.41 2.33 -4.38
CA ASP A 89 20.76 1.83 -4.09
C ASP A 89 20.72 0.56 -3.23
N TYR A 90 19.82 0.51 -2.24
CA TYR A 90 19.62 -0.63 -1.35
C TYR A 90 18.78 -1.75 -1.98
N LYS A 91 18.22 -1.56 -3.19
CA LYS A 91 17.36 -2.53 -3.89
C LYS A 91 16.23 -3.09 -3.01
N LEU A 92 15.70 -2.26 -2.10
CA LEU A 92 14.70 -2.70 -1.12
C LEU A 92 13.40 -3.14 -1.78
N PHE A 93 13.10 -2.58 -2.94
CA PHE A 93 11.93 -2.94 -3.74
C PHE A 93 12.35 -3.14 -5.20
N PRO A 94 11.79 -4.13 -5.92
CA PRO A 94 11.96 -4.28 -7.36
C PRO A 94 11.13 -3.20 -8.08
N LEU A 95 11.61 -1.95 -8.03
CA LEU A 95 10.88 -0.81 -8.56
C LEU A 95 11.06 -0.71 -10.08
N PRO A 96 9.98 -0.74 -10.89
CA PRO A 96 10.05 -0.50 -12.33
C PRO A 96 10.20 1.01 -12.60
N GLY A 97 11.38 1.56 -12.29
CA GLY A 97 11.77 2.94 -12.62
C GLY A 97 10.98 4.05 -11.89
N PRO A 98 11.58 5.23 -11.64
CA PRO A 98 10.88 6.38 -11.08
C PRO A 98 9.77 6.91 -12.03
N PRO A 99 8.79 7.69 -11.51
CA PRO A 99 8.72 8.26 -10.16
C PRO A 99 7.81 7.47 -9.19
N HIS A 100 8.20 7.48 -7.91
CA HIS A 100 7.42 6.93 -6.80
C HIS A 100 7.12 8.03 -5.78
N ILE A 101 5.96 7.93 -5.13
CA ILE A 101 5.55 8.82 -4.06
C ILE A 101 5.83 8.11 -2.74
N MET A 102 6.56 8.78 -1.85
CA MET A 102 6.81 8.31 -0.49
C MET A 102 5.93 9.09 0.46
N GLN A 103 5.05 8.38 1.17
CA GLN A 103 4.03 9.01 1.97
C GLN A 103 4.13 8.58 3.44
N PRO A 104 4.30 9.51 4.40
CA PRO A 104 4.28 9.16 5.81
C PRO A 104 2.94 8.57 6.26
N ILE A 105 3.03 7.47 7.03
CA ILE A 105 1.90 6.80 7.66
C ILE A 105 1.96 7.03 9.16
N LEU A 106 0.90 7.61 9.70
CA LEU A 106 0.76 7.82 11.12
C LEU A 106 0.36 6.54 11.84
N LYS A 107 0.52 6.52 13.16
CA LYS A 107 0.24 5.34 14.01
C LYS A 107 -1.19 4.79 13.85
N ASP A 108 -2.15 5.64 13.49
CA ASP A 108 -3.55 5.28 13.25
C ASP A 108 -3.84 4.83 11.80
N GLY A 109 -2.81 4.70 10.96
CA GLY A 109 -2.93 4.33 9.55
C GLY A 109 -3.28 5.49 8.62
N SER A 110 -3.49 6.71 9.15
CA SER A 110 -3.76 7.89 8.33
C SER A 110 -2.51 8.39 7.60
N ILE A 111 -2.70 9.07 6.46
CA ILE A 111 -1.63 9.71 5.72
C ILE A 111 -1.43 11.14 6.19
N TYR A 112 -0.20 11.44 6.60
CA TYR A 112 0.24 12.81 6.83
C TYR A 112 0.81 13.41 5.54
N PRO A 113 0.42 14.62 5.10
CA PRO A 113 -0.42 15.58 5.81
C PRO A 113 -1.89 15.60 5.32
N ILE A 114 -2.32 14.65 4.50
CA ILE A 114 -3.59 14.72 3.76
C ILE A 114 -4.80 14.58 4.68
N ASP A 115 -4.75 13.65 5.62
CA ASP A 115 -5.87 13.34 6.50
C ASP A 115 -6.00 14.34 7.66
N LEU A 116 -4.91 15.04 7.98
CA LEU A 116 -4.87 16.05 9.03
C LEU A 116 -5.12 17.45 8.46
N LEU A 117 -6.11 18.14 9.02
CA LEU A 117 -6.32 19.56 8.73
C LEU A 117 -5.11 20.39 9.16
N PRO A 118 -4.75 21.50 8.47
CA PRO A 118 -3.54 22.28 8.77
C PRO A 118 -3.36 22.68 10.24
N HIS A 119 -4.43 23.07 10.93
CA HIS A 119 -4.40 23.44 12.35
C HIS A 119 -4.24 22.24 13.30
N LEU A 120 -4.53 21.02 12.83
CA LEU A 120 -4.30 19.77 13.56
C LEU A 120 -2.90 19.20 13.31
N ARG A 121 -2.09 19.81 12.42
CA ARG A 121 -0.70 19.37 12.14
C ARG A 121 0.32 19.96 13.11
N VAL A 122 -0.12 20.62 14.17
CA VAL A 122 0.74 21.24 15.17
C VAL A 122 0.30 20.82 16.57
N ASN A 123 1.27 20.56 17.45
CA ASN A 123 1.07 20.30 18.86
C ASN A 123 1.96 21.24 19.69
N LYS A 124 1.51 21.57 20.91
CA LYS A 124 2.30 22.38 21.84
C LYS A 124 3.32 21.48 22.54
N ASN A 125 4.61 21.79 22.45
CA ASN A 125 5.67 21.03 23.13
C ASN A 125 5.74 21.37 24.63
N SER A 126 6.64 20.70 25.36
CA SER A 126 6.87 20.93 26.80
C SER A 126 7.28 22.37 27.15
N ASN A 127 7.85 23.10 26.19
CA ASN A 127 8.26 24.50 26.35
C ASN A 127 7.14 25.49 25.97
N GLY A 128 5.96 24.99 25.60
CA GLY A 128 4.83 25.82 25.22
C GLY A 128 4.86 26.34 23.77
N HIS A 129 5.82 25.90 22.95
CA HIS A 129 5.90 26.29 21.54
C HIS A 129 5.01 25.39 20.67
N TRP A 130 4.35 25.98 19.67
CA TRP A 130 3.63 25.23 18.65
C TRP A 130 4.64 24.62 17.68
N VAL A 131 4.77 23.30 17.71
CA VAL A 131 5.64 22.52 16.83
C VAL A 131 4.81 21.64 15.93
N ARG A 132 5.33 21.30 14.74
CA ARG A 132 4.64 20.38 13.85
C ARG A 132 4.60 18.97 14.45
N ILE A 133 3.53 18.25 14.14
CA ILE A 133 3.47 16.81 14.45
C ILE A 133 4.55 16.12 13.62
N ASP A 134 5.36 15.36 14.33
CA ASP A 134 6.30 14.44 13.72
C ASP A 134 5.52 13.24 13.14
N PRO A 135 5.58 13.01 11.82
CA PRO A 135 4.87 11.88 11.24
C PRO A 135 5.50 10.52 11.56
N GLY A 136 6.67 10.50 12.22
CA GLY A 136 7.40 9.30 12.55
C GLY A 136 8.20 8.75 11.35
N PRO A 137 8.77 7.54 11.47
CA PRO A 137 9.70 6.97 10.50
C PRO A 137 9.04 6.24 9.32
N ASP A 138 7.77 5.83 9.45
CA ASP A 138 7.15 4.86 8.55
C ASP A 138 6.59 5.52 7.28
N ARG A 139 6.81 4.90 6.12
CA ARG A 139 6.48 5.43 4.79
C ARG A 139 5.84 4.36 3.92
N LEU A 140 4.77 4.69 3.18
CA LEU A 140 4.31 3.92 2.02
C LEU A 140 5.07 4.34 0.77
N VAL A 141 5.33 3.39 -0.12
CA VAL A 141 5.82 3.61 -1.48
C VAL A 141 4.67 3.35 -2.45
N ILE A 142 4.29 4.36 -3.21
CA ILE A 142 3.14 4.33 -4.11
C ILE A 142 3.60 4.72 -5.52
N ASN A 143 3.20 3.96 -6.54
CA ASN A 143 3.54 4.30 -7.94
C ASN A 143 2.59 5.37 -8.52
N THR A 144 2.85 5.80 -9.76
CA THR A 144 1.99 6.78 -10.45
C THR A 144 0.60 6.25 -10.80
N GLN A 145 0.41 4.92 -10.80
CA GLN A 145 -0.86 4.23 -10.98
C GLN A 145 -1.65 4.08 -9.67
N CYS A 146 -1.13 4.57 -8.55
CA CYS A 146 -1.72 4.47 -7.21
C CYS A 146 -1.65 3.08 -6.56
N ASP A 147 -0.81 2.20 -7.06
CA ASP A 147 -0.54 0.92 -6.44
C ASP A 147 0.47 1.09 -5.29
N ILE A 148 0.19 0.43 -4.17
CA ILE A 148 1.12 0.33 -3.05
C ILE A 148 2.16 -0.73 -3.39
N ILE A 149 3.40 -0.31 -3.57
CA ILE A 149 4.52 -1.21 -3.93
C ILE A 149 5.18 -1.79 -2.69
N GLY A 150 5.17 -1.04 -1.58
CA GLY A 150 5.84 -1.43 -0.37
C GLY A 150 5.66 -0.41 0.75
N ALA A 151 6.27 -0.72 1.89
CA ALA A 151 6.41 0.18 3.02
C ALA A 151 7.79 0.02 3.66
N PHE A 152 8.32 1.08 4.25
CA PHE A 152 9.61 1.05 4.96
C PHE A 152 9.61 2.01 6.15
N SER A 153 10.52 1.77 7.10
CA SER A 153 10.86 2.69 8.17
C SER A 153 12.19 3.37 7.83
N ASP A 154 12.20 4.70 7.79
CA ASP A 154 13.42 5.50 7.78
C ASP A 154 13.67 5.96 9.22
N TYR A 155 14.68 5.44 9.91
CA TYR A 155 14.95 5.78 11.31
C TYR A 155 15.78 7.07 11.47
N GLU A 156 16.31 7.58 10.37
CA GLU A 156 17.25 8.69 10.34
C GLU A 156 16.78 9.74 9.32
N TYR A 157 15.46 9.95 9.24
CA TYR A 157 14.86 10.94 8.36
C TYR A 157 15.22 12.39 8.74
N ASN A 158 15.84 12.61 9.91
CA ASN A 158 16.34 13.90 10.39
C ASN A 158 17.73 14.22 9.77
N PHE A 159 17.98 15.49 9.43
CA PHE A 159 19.15 15.95 8.63
C PHE A 159 20.53 15.64 9.15
N ASP A 160 20.66 15.47 10.46
CA ASP A 160 21.96 15.60 11.09
C ASP A 160 22.81 14.34 10.93
N THR A 161 22.26 13.25 10.38
CA THR A 161 22.98 11.99 10.19
C THR A 161 23.20 11.67 8.71
N LYS A 162 24.46 11.65 8.31
CA LYS A 162 24.91 11.07 7.04
C LYS A 162 24.97 9.55 7.19
N GLY A 163 23.83 8.87 7.22
CA GLY A 163 23.82 7.43 7.54
C GLY A 163 22.47 6.71 7.50
N GLY A 164 21.49 7.25 6.78
CA GLY A 164 20.10 6.79 6.75
C GLY A 164 19.91 5.29 6.94
N ARG A 165 19.37 4.90 8.09
CA ARG A 165 18.97 3.52 8.36
C ARG A 165 17.55 3.32 7.86
N ILE A 166 17.44 2.64 6.72
CA ILE A 166 16.16 2.25 6.13
C ILE A 166 15.92 0.75 6.33
N GLU A 167 14.72 0.38 6.75
CA GLU A 167 14.31 -1.01 6.93
C GLU A 167 12.98 -1.26 6.22
N ALA A 168 12.91 -2.29 5.37
CA ALA A 168 11.67 -2.66 4.70
C ALA A 168 10.66 -3.23 5.71
N CYS A 169 9.41 -2.78 5.64
CA CYS A 169 8.34 -3.38 6.43
C CYS A 169 7.97 -4.76 5.87
N THR A 170 7.63 -5.69 6.76
CA THR A 170 7.24 -7.03 6.37
C THR A 170 5.81 -7.03 5.83
N LEU A 171 5.59 -7.64 4.67
CA LEU A 171 4.25 -7.86 4.12
C LEU A 171 3.53 -8.91 4.96
N ILE A 172 2.37 -8.54 5.51
CA ILE A 172 1.52 -9.44 6.28
C ILE A 172 0.50 -10.05 5.31
N ARG A 173 0.45 -11.39 5.20
CA ARG A 173 -0.48 -12.07 4.28
C ARG A 173 -1.76 -12.53 4.98
N SER A 174 -1.70 -12.74 6.29
CA SER A 174 -2.82 -13.21 7.11
C SER A 174 -2.88 -12.52 8.48
N CYS A 175 -4.00 -12.64 9.19
CA CYS A 175 -4.08 -12.19 10.58
C CYS A 175 -3.03 -12.86 11.47
N ASP A 176 -2.73 -14.14 11.22
CA ASP A 176 -1.81 -14.94 12.05
C ASP A 176 -0.38 -14.44 11.96
N ASP A 177 0.04 -13.96 10.78
CA ASP A 177 1.34 -13.32 10.57
C ASP A 177 1.50 -12.02 11.39
N ALA A 178 0.39 -11.33 11.67
CA ALA A 178 0.42 -10.03 12.34
C ALA A 178 0.68 -10.16 13.86
N PHE A 179 0.08 -11.15 14.50
CA PHE A 179 0.11 -11.32 15.95
C PHE A 179 1.07 -12.42 16.41
N GLY A 180 1.66 -13.17 15.47
CA GLY A 180 2.40 -14.39 15.76
C GLY A 180 1.44 -15.49 16.19
N SER A 181 1.64 -16.71 15.70
CA SER A 181 0.96 -17.86 16.31
C SER A 181 1.37 -17.89 17.79
N PRO A 182 0.43 -18.04 18.75
CA PRO A 182 0.80 -18.20 20.15
C PRO A 182 1.80 -19.35 20.23
N SER A 183 3.02 -19.06 20.69
CA SER A 183 4.01 -20.08 20.95
C SER A 183 3.40 -21.01 21.99
N VAL A 184 3.02 -22.21 21.55
CA VAL A 184 2.63 -23.29 22.45
C VAL A 184 3.88 -23.65 23.22
N GLU A 185 4.10 -22.97 24.36
CA GLU A 185 5.10 -23.37 25.33
C GLU A 185 4.75 -24.80 25.73
N THR A 186 5.57 -25.75 25.29
CA THR A 186 5.42 -27.14 25.69
C THR A 186 5.82 -27.18 27.16
N PRO A 187 4.94 -27.64 28.08
CA PRO A 187 5.31 -27.74 29.49
C PRO A 187 6.50 -28.70 29.65
N PRO A 188 7.34 -28.49 30.68
CA PRO A 188 8.54 -29.30 30.94
C PRO A 188 8.23 -30.77 31.20
#